data_AF-A0A3N2NEW3-F1
#
_entry.id   AF-A0A3N2NEW3-F1
#
_cell.length_a   1.000
_cell.length_b   1.000
_cell.length_c   1.000
_cell.angle_alpha   90.00
_cell.angle_beta   90.00
_cell.angle_gamma   90.00
#
_symmetry.space_group_name_H-M   'P 1'
#
loop_
_entity.id
_entity.type
_entity.pdbx_description
1 polymer ?
#
loop_
_entity_poly.entity_id
_entity_poly.type
_entity_poly.pdbx_seq_one_letter_code
_entity_poly.pdbx_strand_id
1 'polypeptide(L)'
;MNLFNFDKDNDYKETWEYKGSKEFYDRLMIYNRYFFDHKARSLFEEVYLLTRKYPEDELYNLMVQVCRGIEFMPLKMNDGLRRHFLEVAYVSVLVVSEVYELTLSFPIDDKYALTDQLRKAVVLVTSNIVEVVIRSSEEKLHSYHIAYDHLSEIRSLLTLACELDIISNEKLGDICQHIETVARVMNDYRKSL
;
A
#
# COMPACT_ATOMS: atom_id res chain seq x y z
N MET A 1 -9.39 -36.02 -2.64
CA MET A 1 -7.94 -35.88 -2.45
C MET A 1 -7.73 -34.63 -1.61
N ASN A 2 -7.53 -34.81 -0.30
CA ASN A 2 -7.41 -33.73 0.69
C ASN A 2 -6.02 -33.07 0.55
N LEU A 3 -5.99 -31.74 0.45
CA LEU A 3 -4.76 -30.94 0.30
C LEU A 3 -4.50 -29.98 1.47
N PHE A 4 -5.06 -30.24 2.65
CA PHE A 4 -4.78 -29.41 3.82
C PHE A 4 -4.62 -30.25 5.07
N ASN A 5 -3.37 -30.43 5.50
CA ASN A 5 -3.04 -30.57 6.90
C ASN A 5 -2.59 -29.18 7.34
N PHE A 6 -3.50 -28.42 7.97
CA PHE A 6 -3.12 -27.26 8.75
C PHE A 6 -2.55 -27.81 10.06
N ASP A 7 -1.23 -27.85 10.15
CA ASP A 7 -0.58 -28.04 11.44
C ASP A 7 -0.82 -26.76 12.27
N LYS A 8 -1.51 -26.91 13.40
CA LYS A 8 -1.97 -25.79 14.22
C LYS A 8 -0.90 -25.24 15.16
N ASP A 9 0.28 -25.83 15.15
CA ASP A 9 1.36 -25.50 16.08
C ASP A 9 2.69 -25.50 15.33
N ASN A 10 3.06 -24.40 14.65
CA ASN A 10 4.43 -23.87 14.67
C ASN A 10 4.66 -22.69 13.70
N ASP A 11 5.20 -21.64 14.31
CA ASP A 11 6.10 -20.61 13.79
C ASP A 11 5.70 -19.73 12.59
N TYR A 12 5.26 -18.52 12.93
CA TYR A 12 5.17 -17.33 12.07
C TYR A 12 6.55 -16.82 11.57
N LYS A 13 7.55 -17.70 11.40
CA LYS A 13 8.97 -17.32 11.21
C LYS A 13 9.72 -18.13 10.15
N GLU A 14 9.06 -18.71 9.16
CA GLU A 14 9.79 -19.12 7.96
C GLU A 14 10.07 -17.90 7.07
N THR A 15 11.36 -17.57 7.03
CA THR A 15 12.01 -16.52 6.28
C THR A 15 11.60 -16.55 4.81
N TRP A 16 10.93 -15.49 4.38
CA TRP A 16 10.60 -15.22 2.98
C TRP A 16 11.87 -14.79 2.25
N GLU A 17 12.76 -15.75 1.98
CA GLU A 17 13.96 -15.47 1.21
C GLU A 17 13.62 -15.15 -0.24
N TYR A 18 13.99 -13.92 -0.59
CA TYR A 18 13.86 -13.28 -1.88
C TYR A 18 14.47 -14.13 -3.01
N LYS A 19 13.61 -14.68 -3.85
CA LYS A 19 13.93 -14.96 -5.24
C LYS A 19 12.79 -14.40 -6.07
N GLY A 20 13.00 -13.24 -6.67
CA GLY A 20 12.05 -12.54 -7.55
C GLY A 20 11.62 -13.41 -8.75
N SER A 21 10.80 -14.42 -8.50
CA SER A 21 10.48 -15.46 -9.45
C SER A 21 9.10 -15.19 -10.01
N LYS A 22 9.03 -15.27 -11.34
CA LYS A 22 7.82 -15.53 -12.12
C LYS A 22 6.92 -16.61 -11.47
N GLU A 23 7.50 -17.51 -10.68
CA GLU A 23 6.83 -18.54 -9.89
C GLU A 23 5.92 -18.01 -8.76
N PHE A 24 6.29 -16.92 -8.08
CA PHE A 24 5.40 -16.24 -7.11
C PHE A 24 4.18 -15.65 -7.84
N TYR A 25 4.42 -15.04 -9.00
CA TYR A 25 3.39 -14.53 -9.90
C TYR A 25 2.48 -15.62 -10.45
N ASP A 26 3.06 -16.71 -10.95
CA ASP A 26 2.32 -17.85 -11.49
C ASP A 26 1.50 -18.50 -10.38
N ARG A 27 2.02 -18.60 -9.14
CA ARG A 27 1.26 -19.06 -7.98
C ARG A 27 0.09 -18.13 -7.66
N LEU A 28 0.30 -16.82 -7.56
CA LEU A 28 -0.77 -15.83 -7.35
C LEU A 28 -1.82 -15.83 -8.47
N MET A 29 -1.38 -15.98 -9.72
CA MET A 29 -2.26 -16.11 -10.88
C MET A 29 -2.97 -17.46 -10.93
N ILE A 30 -2.46 -18.51 -10.29
CA ILE A 30 -3.19 -19.78 -10.04
C ILE A 30 -4.22 -19.59 -8.93
N TYR A 31 -3.95 -18.73 -7.94
CA TYR A 31 -4.97 -18.26 -6.97
C TYR A 31 -6.08 -17.41 -7.61
N ASN A 32 -6.02 -17.06 -8.91
CA ASN A 32 -7.13 -16.43 -9.65
C ASN A 32 -8.47 -17.16 -9.51
N ARG A 33 -8.48 -18.43 -9.12
CA ARG A 33 -9.74 -19.15 -8.86
C ARG A 33 -10.51 -18.58 -7.64
N TYR A 34 -9.91 -17.67 -6.87
CA TYR A 34 -10.49 -16.97 -5.71
C TYR A 34 -10.61 -15.43 -5.89
N PHE A 35 -10.12 -14.85 -6.98
CA PHE A 35 -10.23 -13.41 -7.29
C PHE A 35 -11.43 -13.13 -8.19
N PHE A 36 -12.65 -13.18 -7.64
CA PHE A 36 -13.85 -12.69 -8.34
C PHE A 36 -14.02 -11.16 -8.25
N ASP A 37 -13.13 -10.46 -7.52
CA ASP A 37 -13.19 -9.02 -7.33
C ASP A 37 -12.23 -8.28 -8.28
N HIS A 38 -12.80 -7.56 -9.25
CA HIS A 38 -12.04 -6.75 -10.20
C HIS A 38 -11.14 -5.71 -9.51
N LYS A 39 -11.55 -5.16 -8.37
CA LYS A 39 -10.79 -4.11 -7.66
C LYS A 39 -9.53 -4.69 -7.01
N ALA A 40 -9.63 -5.90 -6.44
CA ALA A 40 -8.48 -6.60 -5.89
C ALA A 40 -7.45 -6.91 -6.98
N ARG A 41 -7.92 -7.30 -8.18
CA ARG A 41 -7.06 -7.51 -9.34
C ARG A 41 -6.36 -6.22 -9.79
N SER A 42 -7.11 -5.11 -9.93
CA SER A 42 -6.53 -3.82 -10.31
C SER A 42 -5.50 -3.31 -9.31
N LEU A 43 -5.76 -3.50 -8.01
CA LEU A 43 -4.80 -3.17 -6.95
C LEU A 43 -3.50 -3.96 -7.10
N PHE A 44 -3.59 -5.27 -7.29
CA PHE A 44 -2.41 -6.12 -7.48
C PHE A 44 -1.62 -5.76 -8.75
N GLU A 45 -2.32 -5.55 -9.87
CA GLU A 45 -1.72 -5.15 -11.14
C GLU A 45 -0.95 -3.82 -11.01
N GLU A 46 -1.52 -2.84 -10.31
CA GLU A 46 -0.88 -1.53 -10.10
C GLU A 46 0.42 -1.67 -9.29
N VAL A 47 0.38 -2.38 -8.15
CA VAL A 47 1.57 -2.57 -7.30
C VAL A 47 2.64 -3.36 -8.04
N TYR A 48 2.26 -4.37 -8.82
CA TYR A 48 3.21 -5.10 -9.64
C TYR A 48 3.94 -4.21 -10.64
N LEU A 49 3.18 -3.40 -11.40
CA LEU A 49 3.76 -2.49 -12.39
C LEU A 49 4.69 -1.49 -11.71
N LEU A 50 4.34 -1.01 -10.53
CA LEU A 50 5.15 -0.12 -9.73
C LEU A 50 6.49 -0.78 -9.32
N THR A 51 6.48 -1.97 -8.74
CA THR A 51 7.70 -2.72 -8.37
C THR A 51 8.57 -3.04 -9.60
N ARG A 52 7.96 -3.24 -10.78
CA ARG A 52 8.69 -3.45 -12.03
C ARG A 52 9.36 -2.18 -12.54
N LYS A 53 8.71 -1.04 -12.36
CA LYS A 53 9.23 0.27 -12.77
C LYS A 53 10.34 0.74 -11.81
N TYR A 54 10.19 0.47 -10.53
CA TYR A 54 11.12 0.87 -9.47
C TYR A 54 11.51 -0.37 -8.63
N PRO A 55 12.64 -1.03 -8.95
CA PRO A 55 13.05 -2.28 -8.31
C PRO A 55 13.71 -2.03 -6.93
N GLU A 56 12.99 -1.40 -6.02
CA GLU A 56 13.41 -1.08 -4.66
C GLU A 56 12.83 -2.09 -3.65
N ASP A 57 13.60 -2.43 -2.60
CA ASP A 57 13.20 -3.42 -1.60
C ASP A 57 11.88 -3.05 -0.88
N GLU A 58 11.66 -1.76 -0.61
CA GLU A 58 10.45 -1.26 0.03
C GLU A 58 9.19 -1.47 -0.82
N LEU A 59 9.28 -1.37 -2.14
CA LEU A 59 8.16 -1.63 -3.06
C LEU A 59 7.90 -3.12 -3.23
N TYR A 60 8.95 -3.94 -3.18
CA TYR A 60 8.77 -5.39 -3.13
C TYR A 60 8.07 -5.82 -1.84
N ASN A 61 8.49 -5.27 -0.69
CA ASN A 61 7.84 -5.53 0.59
C ASN A 61 6.38 -5.09 0.57
N LEU A 62 6.08 -3.93 -0.01
CA LEU A 62 4.71 -3.46 -0.20
C LEU A 62 3.88 -4.45 -1.02
N MET A 63 4.42 -4.93 -2.14
CA MET A 63 3.78 -5.94 -2.99
C MET A 63 3.46 -7.21 -2.20
N VAL A 64 4.41 -7.73 -1.43
CA VAL A 64 4.20 -8.93 -0.60
C VAL A 64 3.09 -8.71 0.42
N GLN A 65 3.07 -7.54 1.07
CA GLN A 65 2.02 -7.21 2.05
C GLN A 65 0.65 -7.11 1.39
N VAL A 66 0.52 -6.40 0.28
CA VAL A 66 -0.73 -6.29 -0.49
C VAL A 66 -1.25 -7.67 -0.88
N CYS A 67 -0.38 -8.54 -1.37
CA CYS A 67 -0.74 -9.93 -1.70
C CYS A 67 -1.32 -10.67 -0.49
N ARG A 68 -0.62 -10.62 0.65
CA ARG A 68 -1.09 -11.24 1.89
C ARG A 68 -2.40 -10.65 2.37
N GLY A 69 -2.56 -9.34 2.34
CA GLY A 69 -3.80 -8.68 2.75
C GLY A 69 -4.99 -9.11 1.90
N ILE A 70 -4.79 -9.35 0.60
CA ILE A 70 -5.83 -9.88 -0.27
C ILE A 70 -6.09 -11.38 0.00
N GLU A 71 -5.04 -12.18 0.17
CA GLU A 71 -5.14 -13.63 0.44
C GLU A 71 -5.84 -13.92 1.77
N PHE A 72 -5.43 -13.24 2.83
CA PHE A 72 -5.96 -13.41 4.19
C PHE A 72 -7.19 -12.55 4.47
N MET A 73 -7.72 -11.85 3.45
CA MET A 73 -8.93 -11.07 3.59
C MET A 73 -10.04 -11.96 4.14
N PRO A 74 -10.61 -11.67 5.33
CA PRO A 74 -11.45 -12.65 6.02
C PRO A 74 -12.60 -13.09 5.12
N LEU A 75 -12.78 -14.39 4.94
CA LEU A 75 -13.92 -14.95 4.20
C LEU A 75 -15.28 -14.51 4.80
N LYS A 76 -15.28 -14.08 6.06
CA LYS A 76 -16.45 -13.54 6.79
C LYS A 76 -16.58 -12.00 6.73
N MET A 77 -15.67 -11.29 6.06
CA MET A 77 -15.77 -9.85 5.83
C MET A 77 -16.96 -9.58 4.93
N ASN A 78 -17.89 -8.70 5.37
CA ASN A 78 -19.03 -8.34 4.55
C ASN A 78 -18.59 -7.61 3.27
N ASP A 79 -19.37 -7.74 2.20
CA ASP A 79 -19.02 -7.19 0.87
C ASP A 79 -18.89 -5.66 0.85
N GLY A 80 -19.54 -4.96 1.78
CA GLY A 80 -19.40 -3.51 1.94
C GLY A 80 -18.02 -3.14 2.45
N LEU A 81 -17.60 -3.76 3.55
CA LEU A 81 -16.30 -3.54 4.19
C LEU A 81 -15.16 -3.95 3.25
N ARG A 82 -15.32 -5.09 2.55
CA ARG A 82 -14.38 -5.57 1.52
C ARG A 82 -14.14 -4.51 0.43
N ARG A 83 -15.21 -3.96 -0.14
CA ARG A 83 -15.13 -2.94 -1.18
C ARG A 83 -14.45 -1.66 -0.70
N HIS A 84 -14.82 -1.18 0.49
CA HIS A 84 -14.19 0.01 1.08
C HIS A 84 -12.70 -0.19 1.29
N PHE A 85 -12.29 -1.34 1.82
CA PHE A 85 -10.88 -1.65 1.98
C PHE A 85 -10.12 -1.63 0.64
N LEU A 86 -10.62 -2.35 -0.37
CA LEU A 86 -9.99 -2.42 -1.68
C LEU A 86 -9.94 -1.05 -2.37
N GLU A 87 -10.92 -0.18 -2.10
CA GLU A 87 -10.90 1.21 -2.55
C GLU A 87 -9.79 2.01 -1.87
N VAL A 88 -9.70 1.98 -0.53
CA VAL A 88 -8.65 2.69 0.22
C VAL A 88 -7.26 2.25 -0.22
N ALA A 89 -7.02 0.93 -0.26
CA ALA A 89 -5.73 0.36 -0.64
C ALA A 89 -5.36 0.69 -2.10
N TYR A 90 -6.34 0.71 -3.01
CA TYR A 90 -6.09 1.09 -4.40
C TYR A 90 -5.69 2.56 -4.52
N VAL A 91 -6.44 3.47 -3.91
CA VAL A 91 -6.13 4.89 -3.98
C VAL A 91 -4.79 5.19 -3.31
N SER A 92 -4.44 4.50 -2.21
CA SER A 92 -3.14 4.72 -1.56
C SER A 92 -1.96 4.30 -2.45
N VAL A 93 -2.08 3.20 -3.21
CA VAL A 93 -1.06 2.78 -4.19
C VAL A 93 -0.90 3.80 -5.31
N LEU A 94 -1.98 4.42 -5.77
CA LEU A 94 -1.88 5.50 -6.76
C LEU A 94 -1.02 6.67 -6.24
N VAL A 95 -1.20 7.05 -4.96
CA VAL A 95 -0.37 8.07 -4.32
C VAL A 95 1.10 7.63 -4.25
N VAL A 96 1.38 6.34 -3.98
CA VAL A 96 2.76 5.82 -4.06
C VAL A 96 3.32 6.03 -5.47
N SER A 97 2.59 5.61 -6.49
CA SER A 97 3.02 5.74 -7.89
C SER A 97 3.33 7.19 -8.27
N GLU A 98 2.46 8.12 -7.91
CA GLU A 98 2.63 9.55 -8.17
C GLU A 98 3.84 10.16 -7.44
N VAL A 99 4.07 9.79 -6.19
CA VAL A 99 5.21 10.29 -5.42
C VAL A 99 6.52 9.72 -5.94
N TYR A 100 6.56 8.44 -6.34
CA TYR A 100 7.76 7.88 -6.97
C TYR A 100 8.06 8.57 -8.30
N GLU A 101 7.04 8.83 -9.12
CA GLU A 101 7.21 9.59 -10.36
C GLU A 101 7.68 11.02 -10.09
N LEU A 102 7.05 11.72 -9.14
CA LEU A 102 7.40 13.09 -8.78
C LEU A 102 8.86 13.20 -8.34
N THR A 103 9.30 12.28 -7.49
CA THR A 103 10.67 12.29 -6.93
C THR A 103 11.75 12.02 -7.98
N LEU A 104 11.42 11.56 -9.19
CA LEU A 104 12.39 11.52 -10.30
C LEU A 104 12.85 12.90 -10.76
N SER A 105 12.04 13.93 -10.51
CA SER A 105 12.37 15.32 -10.85
C SER A 105 13.18 16.05 -9.77
N PHE A 106 13.39 15.41 -8.62
CA PHE A 106 14.08 16.04 -7.50
C PHE A 106 15.59 16.15 -7.79
N PRO A 107 16.28 17.17 -7.25
CA PRO A 107 17.73 17.30 -7.40
C PRO A 107 18.46 16.06 -6.88
N ILE A 108 19.52 15.64 -7.57
CA ILE A 108 20.37 14.51 -7.13
C ILE A 108 21.01 14.81 -5.77
N ASP A 109 21.41 16.07 -5.56
CA ASP A 109 21.96 16.56 -4.29
C ASP A 109 20.85 17.02 -3.34
N ASP A 110 19.78 16.23 -3.18
CA ASP A 110 18.67 16.49 -2.26
C ASP A 110 19.17 16.54 -0.81
N LYS A 111 19.67 17.71 -0.42
CA LYS A 111 20.30 18.00 0.87
C LYS A 111 19.35 17.74 2.04
N TYR A 112 18.05 17.79 1.79
CA TYR A 112 17.01 17.59 2.79
C TYR A 112 16.49 16.15 2.82
N ALA A 113 16.99 15.27 1.93
CA ALA A 113 16.56 13.89 1.77
C ALA A 113 15.04 13.74 1.65
N LEU A 114 14.38 14.67 0.96
CA LEU A 114 12.93 14.67 0.75
C LEU A 114 12.50 13.46 -0.07
N THR A 115 13.32 13.04 -1.04
CA THR A 115 13.05 11.87 -1.87
C THR A 115 12.85 10.61 -1.02
N ASP A 116 13.81 10.31 -0.14
CA ASP A 116 13.75 9.13 0.72
C ASP A 116 12.62 9.22 1.75
N GLN A 117 12.41 10.40 2.33
CA GLN A 117 11.34 10.61 3.32
C GLN A 117 9.95 10.43 2.68
N LEU A 118 9.74 11.01 1.51
CA LEU A 118 8.48 10.89 0.77
C LEU A 118 8.21 9.44 0.37
N ARG A 119 9.19 8.76 -0.25
CA ARG A 119 9.05 7.36 -0.70
C ARG A 119 8.74 6.42 0.46
N LYS A 120 9.45 6.54 1.58
CA LYS A 120 9.18 5.77 2.79
C LYS A 120 7.78 6.04 3.34
N ALA A 121 7.40 7.31 3.47
CA ALA A 121 6.10 7.68 4.04
C ALA A 121 4.94 7.15 3.19
N VAL A 122 4.98 7.24 1.85
CA VAL A 122 3.90 6.72 0.99
C VAL A 122 3.79 5.20 1.04
N VAL A 123 4.91 4.48 1.12
CA VAL A 123 4.90 3.03 1.29
C VAL A 123 4.30 2.66 2.65
N LEU A 124 4.64 3.39 3.72
CA LEU A 124 4.10 3.17 5.06
C LEU A 124 2.59 3.40 5.13
N VAL A 125 2.04 4.38 4.42
CA VAL A 125 0.58 4.58 4.32
C VAL A 125 -0.09 3.32 3.79
N THR A 126 0.34 2.82 2.63
CA THR A 126 -0.31 1.65 2.01
C THR A 126 -0.09 0.37 2.83
N SER A 127 1.13 0.14 3.33
CA SER A 127 1.46 -0.99 4.21
C SER A 127 0.51 -1.05 5.42
N ASN A 128 0.38 0.07 6.14
CA ASN A 128 -0.47 0.12 7.33
C ASN A 128 -1.95 -0.04 6.98
N ILE A 129 -2.44 0.51 5.86
CA ILE A 129 -3.81 0.28 5.38
C ILE A 129 -4.08 -1.22 5.16
N VAL A 130 -3.16 -1.92 4.50
CA VAL A 130 -3.27 -3.36 4.23
C VAL A 130 -3.33 -4.17 5.52
N GLU A 131 -2.52 -3.81 6.52
CA GLU A 131 -2.49 -4.49 7.82
C GLU A 131 -3.80 -4.36 8.60
N VAL A 132 -4.59 -3.30 8.40
CA VAL A 132 -5.91 -3.13 9.05
C VAL A 132 -6.86 -4.29 8.73
N VAL A 133 -6.68 -5.01 7.62
CA VAL A 133 -7.55 -6.16 7.29
C VAL A 133 -7.16 -7.42 8.04
N ILE A 134 -5.87 -7.57 8.35
CA ILE A 134 -5.29 -8.80 8.88
C ILE A 134 -5.32 -8.81 10.43
N ARG A 135 -5.25 -7.61 11.05
CA ARG A 135 -5.03 -7.43 12.48
C ARG A 135 -6.32 -7.49 13.34
N SER A 136 -6.16 -7.64 14.65
CA SER A 136 -7.28 -7.60 15.62
C SER A 136 -7.83 -6.17 15.82
N SER A 137 -9.03 -6.01 16.39
CA SER A 137 -9.72 -4.71 16.43
C SER A 137 -8.92 -3.55 17.07
N GLU A 138 -8.15 -3.80 18.13
CA GLU A 138 -7.31 -2.76 18.75
C GLU A 138 -6.10 -2.40 17.87
N GLU A 139 -5.45 -3.41 17.30
CA GLU A 139 -4.32 -3.25 16.39
C GLU A 139 -4.73 -2.58 15.06
N LYS A 140 -5.98 -2.75 14.62
CA LYS A 140 -6.56 -2.07 13.46
C LYS A 140 -6.59 -0.56 13.62
N LEU A 141 -7.06 -0.08 14.78
CA LEU A 141 -7.09 1.34 15.08
C LEU A 141 -5.68 1.92 15.14
N HIS A 142 -4.73 1.17 15.69
CA HIS A 142 -3.33 1.57 15.71
C HIS A 142 -2.74 1.73 14.30
N SER A 143 -2.88 0.72 13.42
CA SER A 143 -2.46 0.79 12.01
C SER A 143 -3.14 1.94 11.27
N TYR A 144 -4.42 2.19 11.53
CA TYR A 144 -5.13 3.33 10.96
C TYR A 144 -4.47 4.66 11.34
N HIS A 145 -4.15 4.86 12.61
CA HIS A 145 -3.53 6.11 13.08
C HIS A 145 -2.16 6.33 12.45
N ILE A 146 -1.33 5.27 12.37
CA ILE A 146 -0.02 5.34 11.71
C ILE A 146 -0.18 5.77 10.23
N ALA A 147 -1.10 5.16 9.49
CA ALA A 147 -1.34 5.53 8.10
C ALA A 147 -1.80 7.00 7.96
N TYR A 148 -2.65 7.48 8.88
CA TYR A 148 -3.15 8.85 8.87
C TYR A 148 -2.05 9.88 9.21
N ASP A 149 -1.17 9.53 10.14
CA ASP A 149 -0.03 10.37 10.51
C ASP A 149 0.94 10.52 9.34
N HIS A 150 1.25 9.41 8.65
CA HIS A 150 2.09 9.47 7.45
C HIS A 150 1.45 10.22 6.27
N LEU A 151 0.12 10.18 6.10
CA LEU A 151 -0.56 11.06 5.12
C LEU A 151 -0.31 12.54 5.42
N SER A 152 -0.34 12.91 6.71
CA SER A 152 -0.06 14.29 7.14
C SER A 152 1.41 14.66 6.94
N GLU A 153 2.32 13.72 7.16
CA GLU A 153 3.75 13.86 6.89
C GLU A 153 4.04 14.08 5.40
N ILE A 154 3.46 13.26 4.51
CA ILE A 154 3.62 13.40 3.05
C ILE A 154 3.18 14.79 2.61
N ARG A 155 2.02 15.27 3.07
CA ARG A 155 1.54 16.62 2.73
C ARG A 155 2.52 17.70 3.18
N SER A 156 3.11 17.55 4.36
CA SER A 156 4.09 18.50 4.90
C SER A 156 5.39 18.49 4.09
N LEU A 157 5.87 17.30 3.72
CA LEU A 157 7.07 17.13 2.88
C LEU A 157 6.87 17.70 1.46
N LEU A 158 5.69 17.48 0.84
CA LEU A 158 5.35 18.06 -0.46
C LEU A 158 5.23 19.59 -0.38
N THR A 159 4.65 20.11 0.71
CA THR A 159 4.58 21.56 0.94
C THR A 159 5.99 22.16 1.03
N LEU A 160 6.88 21.52 1.79
CA LEU A 160 8.29 21.93 1.88
C LEU A 160 9.00 21.84 0.52
N ALA A 161 8.76 20.78 -0.26
CA ALA A 161 9.31 20.67 -1.61
C ALA A 161 8.83 21.83 -2.52
N CYS A 162 7.58 22.28 -2.36
CA CYS A 162 7.05 23.43 -3.08
C CYS A 162 7.67 24.75 -2.61
N GLU A 163 7.85 24.94 -1.29
CA GLU A 163 8.50 26.13 -0.71
C GLU A 163 9.97 26.27 -1.11
N LEU A 164 10.63 25.14 -1.40
CA LEU A 164 12.00 25.07 -1.91
C LEU A 164 12.09 25.18 -3.44
N ASP A 165 10.97 25.51 -4.12
CA ASP A 165 10.86 25.59 -5.59
C ASP A 165 11.26 24.29 -6.33
N ILE A 166 11.19 23.13 -5.65
CA ILE A 166 11.47 21.81 -6.25
C ILE A 166 10.26 21.33 -7.08
N ILE A 167 9.05 21.66 -6.65
CA ILE A 167 7.79 21.33 -7.34
C ILE A 167 6.91 22.57 -7.49
N SER A 168 6.01 22.57 -8.48
CA SER A 168 5.06 23.67 -8.68
C SER A 168 3.86 23.57 -7.72
N ASN A 169 3.20 24.70 -7.48
CA ASN A 169 1.93 24.75 -6.75
C ASN A 169 0.82 23.91 -7.42
N GLU A 170 0.82 23.83 -8.76
CA GLU A 170 -0.11 22.97 -9.50
C GLU A 170 0.12 21.50 -9.16
N LYS A 171 1.38 21.05 -9.20
CA LYS A 171 1.74 19.66 -8.89
C LYS A 171 1.47 19.31 -7.42
N LEU A 172 1.72 20.25 -6.52
CA LEU A 172 1.33 20.12 -5.11
C LEU A 172 -0.19 19.93 -4.98
N GLY A 173 -0.98 20.76 -5.67
CA GLY A 173 -2.44 20.70 -5.65
C GLY A 173 -2.98 19.35 -6.12
N ASP A 174 -2.49 18.84 -7.25
CA ASP A 174 -2.89 17.56 -7.82
C ASP A 174 -2.70 16.41 -6.82
N ILE A 175 -1.50 16.31 -6.24
CA ILE A 175 -1.18 15.22 -5.31
C ILE A 175 -1.92 15.39 -3.98
N CYS A 176 -2.08 16.63 -3.49
CA CYS A 176 -2.86 16.90 -2.28
C CYS A 176 -4.32 16.46 -2.44
N GLN A 177 -4.92 16.62 -3.62
CA GLN A 177 -6.28 16.16 -3.89
C GLN A 177 -6.41 14.62 -3.75
N HIS A 178 -5.40 13.87 -4.19
CA HIS A 178 -5.36 12.42 -3.99
C HIS A 178 -5.12 12.04 -2.53
N ILE A 179 -4.23 12.73 -1.82
CA ILE A 179 -4.02 12.54 -0.37
C ILE A 179 -5.32 12.78 0.42
N GLU A 180 -6.05 13.85 0.10
CA GLU A 180 -7.36 14.14 0.70
C GLU A 180 -8.39 13.06 0.39
N THR A 181 -8.35 12.52 -0.83
CA THR A 181 -9.19 11.38 -1.21
C THR A 181 -8.87 10.16 -0.36
N VAL A 182 -7.60 9.80 -0.18
CA VAL A 182 -7.19 8.69 0.71
C VAL A 182 -7.69 8.95 2.13
N ALA A 183 -7.44 10.13 2.69
CA ALA A 183 -7.85 10.48 4.05
C ALA A 183 -9.37 10.41 4.25
N ARG A 184 -10.16 10.80 3.24
CA ARG A 184 -11.63 10.69 3.26
C ARG A 184 -12.07 9.23 3.26
N VAL A 185 -11.61 8.43 2.31
CA VAL A 185 -12.02 7.02 2.20
C VAL A 185 -11.53 6.22 3.44
N MET A 186 -10.34 6.55 3.97
CA MET A 186 -9.85 6.00 5.23
C MET A 186 -10.78 6.33 6.41
N ASN A 187 -11.21 7.59 6.55
CA ASN A 187 -12.13 7.99 7.61
C ASN A 187 -13.47 7.28 7.52
N ASP A 188 -13.98 7.05 6.31
CA ASP A 188 -15.22 6.32 6.09
C ASP A 188 -15.05 4.83 6.42
N TYR A 189 -13.91 4.23 6.06
CA TYR A 189 -13.58 2.87 6.47
C TYR A 189 -13.46 2.73 8.00
N ARG A 190 -12.84 3.70 8.69
CA ARG A 190 -12.74 3.69 10.16
C ARG A 190 -14.10 3.65 10.86
N LYS A 191 -15.12 4.32 10.32
CA LYS A 191 -16.49 4.29 10.88
C LYS A 191 -17.15 2.90 10.77
N SER A 192 -16.61 2.05 9.89
CA SER A 192 -17.10 0.70 9.63
C SER A 192 -16.30 -0.42 10.32
N LEU A 193 -15.20 -0.06 11.01
CA LEU A 193 -14.40 -0.94 11.88
C LEU A 193 -15.05 -1.10 13.25
#